data_AF-A0A345QD98-F1
#
_entry.id   AF-A0A345QD98-F1
#
_cell.length_a   1.000
_cell.length_b   1.000
_cell.length_c   1.000
_cell.angle_alpha   90.00
_cell.angle_beta   90.00
_cell.angle_gamma   90.00
#
_symmetry.space_group_name_H-M   'P 1'
#
loop_
_entity.id
_entity.type
_entity.pdbx_description
1 polymer ?
#
loop_
_entity_poly.entity_id
_entity_poly.type
_entity_poly.pdbx_seq_one_letter_code
_entity_poly.pdbx_strand_id
1 'polypeptide(L)'
;MISNKFMPISLKAMLVAGCATVALVASPMVTDVAYAQQGSGKQMKGGSSAGGARGGGQRSDSGSGRGQGLGGIFRDITGMDDDAQGGATAKGGASAMGGVSAKGGTAGKGGSSKVTTSDSADSSDSEDSDRPEWAGQPGGKDGVGGGQPPTSGSKKGDLFGDLWIIARDDNGVPILTPEGYVQPLDVDGNLIALDEEGHPVDETLTQEVELGRLNVGRAPVSVLDRRADEVITLLNEATDLKLDASGRLVLTLDGIDKTIDSPLENLAIYVALMTDGTIPGVDDLPGTAYDFMVDGTYTSEDLAASVAFLAAATDKTGVFTSDEIAYINAFLGINTTTDGNVTYSVVDYSAFSYDREDTFGDKTVVVLLEQTDGSFVPTEINVYETIFGSVPASDAGSLDAFTLAADDSRTVLNFVHEYEVPVLNASQ
;
A
#
# COMPACT_ATOMS: atom_id res chain seq x y z
N MET A 1 14.30 -32.17 10.05
CA MET A 1 12.90 -32.14 10.54
C MET A 1 12.03 -31.96 9.31
N ILE A 2 10.92 -32.71 9.24
CA ILE A 2 10.23 -33.05 8.00
C ILE A 2 9.41 -31.86 7.49
N SER A 3 9.76 -31.33 6.32
CA SER A 3 9.01 -30.30 5.59
C SER A 3 7.88 -30.96 4.79
N ASN A 4 6.64 -30.59 5.07
CA ASN A 4 5.47 -31.02 4.31
C ASN A 4 5.20 -30.02 3.19
N LYS A 5 5.53 -30.42 1.96
CA LYS A 5 5.15 -29.74 0.72
C LYS A 5 3.64 -29.85 0.51
N PHE A 6 2.95 -28.71 0.51
CA PHE A 6 1.57 -28.62 0.04
C PHE A 6 1.55 -28.63 -1.50
N MET A 7 0.86 -29.61 -2.08
CA MET A 7 0.47 -29.61 -3.50
C MET A 7 -0.84 -28.82 -3.66
N PRO A 8 -1.01 -28.02 -4.73
CA PRO A 8 -2.25 -27.29 -4.97
C PRO A 8 -3.33 -28.26 -5.48
N ILE A 9 -4.36 -28.48 -4.67
CA ILE A 9 -5.61 -29.11 -5.11
C ILE A 9 -6.44 -28.00 -5.74
N SER A 10 -6.82 -28.19 -7.01
CA SER A 10 -7.62 -27.24 -7.78
C SER A 10 -8.95 -26.92 -7.08
N LEU A 11 -9.16 -25.63 -6.77
CA LEU A 11 -10.34 -25.03 -6.14
C LEU A 11 -11.68 -25.45 -6.80
N LYS A 12 -11.65 -25.84 -8.08
CA LYS A 12 -12.84 -26.30 -8.84
C LYS A 12 -13.39 -27.65 -8.36
N ALA A 13 -12.57 -28.48 -7.72
CA ALA A 13 -13.01 -29.81 -7.28
C ALA A 13 -13.68 -29.80 -5.89
N MET A 14 -13.48 -28.76 -5.08
CA MET A 14 -13.97 -28.72 -3.70
C MET A 14 -15.42 -28.22 -3.60
N LEU A 15 -15.86 -27.35 -4.51
CA LEU A 15 -17.21 -26.77 -4.48
C LEU A 15 -18.33 -27.80 -4.79
N VAL A 16 -18.04 -28.85 -5.57
CA VAL A 16 -19.05 -29.87 -5.93
C VAL A 16 -19.26 -30.90 -4.81
N ALA A 17 -18.33 -31.01 -3.86
CA ALA A 17 -18.39 -32.01 -2.80
C ALA A 17 -18.99 -31.50 -1.47
N GLY A 18 -19.10 -30.18 -1.28
CA GLY A 18 -19.50 -29.57 0.00
C GLY A 18 -21.00 -29.54 0.32
N CYS A 19 -21.88 -29.67 -0.68
CA CYS A 19 -23.33 -29.45 -0.48
C CYS A 19 -24.13 -30.68 -0.01
N ALA A 20 -23.49 -31.76 0.42
CA ALA A 20 -24.22 -32.95 0.88
C ALA A 20 -23.57 -33.59 2.11
N THR A 21 -23.89 -33.09 3.31
CA THR A 21 -24.33 -33.90 4.47
C THR A 21 -24.61 -33.01 5.68
N VAL A 22 -25.89 -32.73 5.94
CA VAL A 22 -26.39 -32.34 7.26
C VAL A 22 -26.77 -33.62 8.03
N ALA A 23 -26.46 -33.61 9.34
CA ALA A 23 -26.91 -34.49 10.42
C ALA A 23 -26.07 -35.73 10.77
N LEU A 24 -25.26 -35.62 11.83
CA LEU A 24 -25.32 -36.60 12.93
C LEU A 24 -24.93 -35.98 14.28
N VAL A 25 -25.84 -36.10 15.24
CA VAL A 25 -25.70 -35.73 16.65
C VAL A 25 -24.97 -36.86 17.40
N ALA A 26 -23.92 -36.55 18.18
CA ALA A 26 -23.50 -37.35 19.34
C ALA A 26 -22.62 -36.54 20.32
N SER A 27 -22.97 -36.66 21.60
CA SER A 27 -22.52 -35.93 22.80
C SER A 27 -21.03 -36.09 23.21
N PRO A 28 -20.50 -35.21 24.10
CA PRO A 28 -19.08 -35.20 24.47
C PRO A 28 -18.71 -36.24 25.54
N MET A 29 -17.55 -36.89 25.38
CA MET A 29 -16.90 -37.66 26.43
C MET A 29 -15.87 -36.79 27.17
N VAL A 30 -16.10 -36.67 28.47
CA VAL A 30 -15.21 -36.09 29.48
C VAL A 30 -14.01 -37.01 29.67
N THR A 31 -12.79 -36.46 29.72
CA THR A 31 -11.67 -37.11 30.40
C THR A 31 -11.04 -36.14 31.40
N ASP A 32 -11.27 -36.44 32.68
CA ASP A 32 -10.53 -35.93 33.83
C ASP A 32 -9.09 -36.44 33.77
N VAL A 33 -8.11 -35.55 33.95
CA VAL A 33 -6.81 -35.91 34.53
C VAL A 33 -6.44 -34.87 35.58
N ALA A 34 -6.70 -35.23 36.83
CA ALA A 34 -6.19 -34.59 38.03
C ALA A 34 -5.12 -35.48 38.66
N TYR A 35 -3.93 -34.93 38.94
CA TYR A 35 -2.99 -35.34 40.01
C TYR A 35 -2.05 -34.14 40.26
N ALA A 36 -2.30 -33.31 41.29
CA ALA A 36 -1.75 -33.38 42.66
C ALA A 36 -0.21 -33.20 42.70
N GLN A 37 0.29 -32.01 43.06
CA GLN A 37 0.62 -31.56 44.43
C GLN A 37 1.94 -32.13 44.98
N GLN A 38 2.97 -31.28 45.15
CA GLN A 38 3.67 -31.08 46.43
C GLN A 38 4.65 -29.89 46.36
N GLY A 39 4.51 -28.96 47.30
CA GLY A 39 5.39 -27.79 47.45
C GLY A 39 6.51 -27.95 48.48
N SER A 40 7.43 -26.98 48.46
CA SER A 40 8.41 -26.59 49.50
C SER A 40 9.36 -25.58 48.81
N GLY A 41 9.33 -24.27 49.02
CA GLY A 41 9.38 -23.57 50.30
C GLY A 41 10.83 -23.22 50.66
N LYS A 42 11.37 -22.08 50.18
CA LYS A 42 12.31 -21.26 50.97
C LYS A 42 12.46 -19.84 50.45
N GLN A 43 12.26 -18.95 51.40
CA GLN A 43 12.26 -17.50 51.38
C GLN A 43 13.68 -17.00 51.71
N MET A 44 14.16 -15.97 51.02
CA MET A 44 15.10 -15.00 51.59
C MET A 44 14.79 -13.59 51.07
N LYS A 45 14.99 -12.64 51.98
CA LYS A 45 14.50 -11.27 52.00
C LYS A 45 15.70 -10.36 52.21
N GLY A 46 15.67 -9.16 51.62
CA GLY A 46 16.51 -8.01 51.97
C GLY A 46 17.12 -7.37 50.72
N GLY A 47 17.02 -6.07 50.46
CA GLY A 47 16.44 -4.96 51.19
C GLY A 47 17.01 -3.64 50.63
N SER A 48 16.10 -2.75 50.22
CA SER A 48 16.12 -1.27 50.33
C SER A 48 17.39 -0.45 50.02
N SER A 49 17.29 0.49 49.07
CA SER A 49 16.94 1.91 49.33
C SER A 49 17.61 2.92 48.39
N ALA A 50 16.81 3.94 48.02
CA ALA A 50 17.14 5.35 47.71
C ALA A 50 18.13 5.67 46.56
N GLY A 51 17.95 6.69 45.72
CA GLY A 51 17.03 7.82 45.68
C GLY A 51 17.67 8.99 44.92
N GLY A 52 16.85 9.75 44.17
CA GLY A 52 17.19 11.04 43.55
C GLY A 52 17.84 10.95 42.16
N ALA A 53 17.69 11.88 41.22
CA ALA A 53 16.91 13.10 41.11
C ALA A 53 17.07 13.62 39.66
N ARG A 54 16.01 14.26 39.14
CA ARG A 54 15.99 15.41 38.20
C ARG A 54 16.56 15.27 36.77
N GLY A 55 15.68 15.61 35.83
CA GLY A 55 15.95 16.03 34.45
C GLY A 55 14.80 15.54 33.56
N GLY A 56 13.73 16.29 33.27
CA GLY A 56 13.70 17.72 32.93
C GLY A 56 13.93 17.86 31.42
N GLY A 57 12.97 17.40 30.62
CA GLY A 57 13.01 17.45 29.16
C GLY A 57 11.61 17.46 28.57
N GLN A 58 10.84 18.52 28.88
CA GLN A 58 9.68 18.90 28.10
C GLN A 58 10.15 19.26 26.69
N ARG A 59 9.83 18.42 25.71
CA ARG A 59 9.61 18.86 24.33
C ARG A 59 8.10 18.92 24.13
N SER A 60 7.55 20.05 24.55
CA SER A 60 6.35 20.59 23.92
C SER A 60 6.76 21.00 22.51
N ASP A 61 6.52 20.16 21.52
CA ASP A 61 6.38 20.66 20.16
C ASP A 61 4.90 20.92 19.93
N SER A 62 4.50 22.14 20.28
CA SER A 62 3.28 22.74 19.78
C SER A 62 3.55 23.12 18.32
N GLY A 63 3.52 22.13 17.44
CA GLY A 63 3.46 22.32 16.01
C GLY A 63 2.00 22.51 15.63
N SER A 64 1.57 23.77 15.50
CA SER A 64 0.36 24.11 14.77
C SER A 64 0.57 23.76 13.30
N GLY A 65 0.35 22.49 12.96
CA GLY A 65 0.36 21.99 11.59
C GLY A 65 -0.95 22.43 10.92
N ARG A 66 -0.85 23.33 9.95
CA ARG A 66 -1.83 23.38 8.86
C ARG A 66 -2.04 21.93 8.41
N GLY A 67 -3.28 21.44 8.41
CA GLY A 67 -3.59 20.08 7.96
C GLY A 67 -2.91 19.82 6.62
N GLN A 68 -1.80 19.11 6.66
CA GLN A 68 -1.26 18.42 5.50
C GLN A 68 -2.29 17.33 5.27
N GLY A 69 -3.10 17.43 4.20
CA GLY A 69 -3.95 16.31 3.83
C GLY A 69 -3.10 15.08 3.52
N LEU A 70 -3.71 13.92 3.29
CA LEU A 70 -3.01 12.71 2.86
C LEU A 70 -1.97 12.95 1.72
N GLY A 71 -2.21 13.90 0.81
CA GLY A 71 -1.24 14.32 -0.21
C GLY A 71 0.05 14.97 0.32
N GLY A 72 0.02 15.59 1.50
CA GLY A 72 1.19 16.11 2.19
C GLY A 72 2.10 15.00 2.72
N ILE A 73 1.51 13.89 3.19
CA ILE A 73 2.26 12.73 3.68
C ILE A 73 3.19 12.19 2.59
N PHE A 74 2.69 11.99 1.37
CA PHE A 74 3.52 11.46 0.28
C PHE A 74 4.70 12.36 -0.06
N ARG A 75 4.57 13.68 0.09
CA ARG A 75 5.64 14.64 -0.17
C ARG A 75 6.71 14.60 0.91
N ASP A 76 6.29 14.55 2.17
CA ASP A 76 7.17 14.47 3.33
C ASP A 76 7.94 13.14 3.33
N ILE A 77 7.24 12.05 3.03
CA ILE A 77 7.80 10.70 2.86
C ILE A 77 8.89 10.63 1.79
N THR A 78 8.63 11.21 0.61
CA THR A 78 9.55 11.08 -0.54
C THR A 78 10.65 12.14 -0.55
N GLY A 79 10.67 13.03 0.45
CA GLY A 79 11.64 14.13 0.55
C GLY A 79 11.58 15.08 -0.64
N MET A 80 10.43 15.19 -1.31
CA MET A 80 10.22 16.07 -2.45
C MET A 80 9.80 17.46 -1.96
N ASP A 81 10.73 18.16 -1.31
CA ASP A 81 10.64 19.61 -1.20
C ASP A 81 10.84 20.20 -2.61
N ASP A 82 9.76 20.69 -3.21
CA ASP A 82 9.87 21.63 -4.33
C ASP A 82 10.55 22.90 -3.79
N ASP A 83 11.88 22.93 -3.85
CA ASP A 83 12.69 24.13 -3.65
C ASP A 83 12.44 25.13 -4.81
N ALA A 84 11.22 25.62 -4.90
CA ALA A 84 10.89 26.86 -5.57
C ALA A 84 10.97 28.00 -4.54
N GLN A 85 12.19 28.34 -4.13
CA GLN A 85 12.47 29.66 -3.55
C GLN A 85 12.19 30.75 -4.59
N GLY A 86 10.94 31.19 -4.66
CA GLY A 86 10.49 32.39 -5.33
C GLY A 86 9.98 33.38 -4.30
N GLY A 87 10.88 34.18 -3.72
CA GLY A 87 10.53 35.18 -2.72
C GLY A 87 9.50 36.20 -3.24
N ALA A 88 8.43 36.38 -2.46
CA ALA A 88 7.59 37.57 -2.55
C ALA A 88 7.17 37.99 -1.14
N THR A 89 7.95 38.90 -0.57
CA THR A 89 7.60 39.71 0.58
C THR A 89 6.28 40.44 0.33
N ALA A 90 5.20 40.04 1.01
CA ALA A 90 3.99 40.84 1.12
C ALA A 90 4.14 41.86 2.26
N LYS A 91 4.36 43.13 1.91
CA LYS A 91 4.14 44.27 2.81
C LYS A 91 3.51 45.43 2.05
N GLY A 92 2.39 45.90 2.60
CA GLY A 92 2.05 47.33 2.66
C GLY A 92 1.30 47.91 1.47
N GLY A 93 0.05 48.32 1.71
CA GLY A 93 -0.77 49.04 0.75
C GLY A 93 -0.47 50.54 0.63
N ALA A 94 -1.44 51.20 -0.02
CA ALA A 94 -1.70 52.64 -0.20
C ALA A 94 -1.30 53.28 -1.55
N SER A 95 -2.34 53.58 -2.34
CA SER A 95 -2.67 54.91 -2.92
C SER A 95 -1.60 55.67 -3.73
N ALA A 96 -1.87 55.92 -5.02
CA ALA A 96 -2.16 57.25 -5.58
C ALA A 96 -2.00 57.32 -7.13
N MET A 97 -3.12 57.56 -7.81
CA MET A 97 -3.38 58.59 -8.84
C MET A 97 -2.22 59.17 -9.69
N GLY A 98 -2.39 59.14 -11.02
CA GLY A 98 -2.13 60.31 -11.88
C GLY A 98 -1.24 60.14 -13.13
N GLY A 99 -1.85 60.36 -14.31
CA GLY A 99 -1.31 61.35 -15.27
C GLY A 99 -0.45 60.90 -16.47
N VAL A 100 -1.12 60.69 -17.62
CA VAL A 100 -0.96 61.44 -18.90
C VAL A 100 0.40 61.48 -19.65
N SER A 101 0.26 61.20 -20.97
CA SER A 101 0.99 61.75 -22.14
C SER A 101 2.15 61.00 -22.80
N ALA A 102 1.79 60.40 -23.96
CA ALA A 102 2.17 60.85 -25.31
C ALA A 102 3.61 60.64 -25.86
N LYS A 103 3.63 59.97 -27.03
CA LYS A 103 4.10 60.47 -28.36
C LYS A 103 5.36 59.81 -28.97
N GLY A 104 5.14 59.24 -30.16
CA GLY A 104 6.07 59.21 -31.31
C GLY A 104 7.14 58.11 -31.28
N GLY A 105 7.49 57.43 -32.37
CA GLY A 105 7.08 57.50 -33.77
C GLY A 105 7.97 56.59 -34.63
N THR A 106 7.38 56.04 -35.69
CA THR A 106 7.93 55.87 -37.05
C THR A 106 9.28 55.16 -37.31
N ALA A 107 9.18 54.07 -38.09
CA ALA A 107 9.64 53.91 -39.50
C ALA A 107 10.80 52.94 -39.83
N GLY A 108 10.60 52.23 -40.96
CA GLY A 108 11.62 51.67 -41.86
C GLY A 108 11.77 50.13 -41.79
N LYS A 109 11.23 49.25 -42.65
CA LYS A 109 11.05 49.14 -44.12
C LYS A 109 12.22 48.44 -44.86
N GLY A 110 11.89 47.35 -45.58
CA GLY A 110 12.65 46.70 -46.67
C GLY A 110 13.19 45.31 -46.28
N GLY A 111 12.78 44.17 -46.86
CA GLY A 111 12.66 43.80 -48.29
C GLY A 111 14.05 43.42 -48.81
N SER A 112 14.36 42.34 -49.53
CA SER A 112 13.64 41.31 -50.29
C SER A 112 14.71 40.42 -50.99
N SER A 113 14.29 39.32 -51.64
CA SER A 113 15.02 38.52 -52.67
C SER A 113 15.91 37.38 -52.13
N LYS A 114 15.55 36.09 -52.22
CA LYS A 114 15.27 35.19 -53.38
C LYS A 114 16.55 34.81 -54.14
N VAL A 115 16.81 33.49 -54.28
CA VAL A 115 17.08 32.71 -55.52
C VAL A 115 18.00 31.49 -55.30
N THR A 116 17.44 30.29 -55.57
CA THR A 116 17.97 29.01 -56.12
C THR A 116 19.10 28.26 -55.38
N THR A 117 19.11 26.93 -55.26
CA THR A 117 18.97 25.92 -56.32
C THR A 117 18.44 24.57 -55.81
N SER A 118 17.71 23.90 -56.70
CA SER A 118 17.28 22.50 -56.71
C SER A 118 18.45 21.52 -56.76
N ASP A 119 18.31 20.35 -56.11
CA ASP A 119 18.26 19.07 -56.83
C ASP A 119 17.71 17.93 -55.96
N SER A 120 16.94 17.08 -56.64
CA SER A 120 16.03 16.06 -56.13
C SER A 120 16.63 14.65 -56.15
N ALA A 121 16.14 13.78 -55.26
CA ALA A 121 15.86 12.33 -55.39
C ALA A 121 15.89 11.75 -53.95
N ASP A 122 14.95 10.97 -53.43
CA ASP A 122 13.98 10.04 -54.03
C ASP A 122 12.95 9.63 -52.95
N SER A 123 11.71 9.34 -53.40
CA SER A 123 10.65 8.45 -52.86
C SER A 123 10.32 8.40 -51.36
N SER A 124 9.08 8.18 -50.92
CA SER A 124 7.73 8.14 -51.47
C SER A 124 6.82 7.80 -50.28
N ASP A 125 5.56 8.25 -50.36
CA ASP A 125 4.37 7.71 -49.69
C ASP A 125 4.40 7.38 -48.19
N SER A 126 3.66 8.19 -47.42
CA SER A 126 2.34 7.76 -46.96
C SER A 126 1.62 8.92 -46.25
N GLU A 127 0.73 9.58 -46.99
CA GLU A 127 -0.43 10.24 -46.40
C GLU A 127 -1.43 9.14 -46.04
N ASP A 128 -1.53 8.78 -44.76
CA ASP A 128 -2.80 8.30 -44.19
C ASP A 128 -2.72 8.29 -42.65
N SER A 129 -3.34 9.29 -42.03
CA SER A 129 -3.76 9.20 -40.64
C SER A 129 -4.86 10.22 -40.43
N ASP A 130 -6.04 9.70 -40.13
CA ASP A 130 -7.24 10.38 -39.62
C ASP A 130 -6.96 11.11 -38.29
N ARG A 131 -5.96 12.00 -38.25
CA ARG A 131 -5.52 12.71 -37.06
C ARG A 131 -6.29 14.03 -36.95
N PRO A 132 -7.20 14.19 -35.98
CA PRO A 132 -7.96 15.41 -35.81
C PRO A 132 -7.07 16.58 -35.37
N GLU A 133 -7.41 17.81 -35.78
CA GLU A 133 -6.58 19.02 -35.60
C GLU A 133 -6.21 19.36 -34.15
N TRP A 134 -6.92 18.83 -33.16
CA TRP A 134 -6.59 19.01 -31.73
C TRP A 134 -5.41 18.16 -31.25
N ALA A 135 -5.08 17.09 -31.99
CA ALA A 135 -3.93 16.25 -31.68
C ALA A 135 -2.68 16.92 -32.25
N GLY A 136 -2.09 17.83 -31.46
CA GLY A 136 -0.92 18.65 -31.80
C GLY A 136 0.22 17.91 -32.51
N GLN A 137 1.09 18.67 -33.20
CA GLN A 137 2.11 18.17 -34.12
C GLN A 137 2.86 16.92 -33.60
N PRO A 138 2.97 15.82 -34.38
CA PRO A 138 3.96 14.79 -34.08
C PRO A 138 5.34 15.45 -34.07
N GLY A 139 6.08 15.27 -32.96
CA GLY A 139 7.43 15.80 -32.79
C GLY A 139 8.30 15.38 -33.97
N GLY A 140 8.56 16.33 -34.85
CA GLY A 140 9.42 16.15 -36.00
C GLY A 140 10.85 15.84 -35.56
N LYS A 141 11.58 15.15 -36.45
CA LYS A 141 13.02 14.92 -36.45
C LYS A 141 13.76 16.26 -36.41
N ASP A 142 13.80 16.89 -35.24
CA ASP A 142 14.70 17.97 -34.85
C ASP A 142 14.81 17.92 -33.32
N GLY A 143 15.36 16.80 -32.82
CA GLY A 143 16.32 16.78 -31.71
C GLY A 143 16.02 17.51 -30.40
N VAL A 144 14.76 17.80 -30.06
CA VAL A 144 14.37 18.31 -28.73
C VAL A 144 13.25 17.45 -28.17
N GLY A 145 13.49 16.13 -28.15
CA GLY A 145 12.74 15.24 -27.27
C GLY A 145 12.96 15.71 -25.84
N GLY A 146 11.87 15.87 -25.09
CA GLY A 146 11.85 16.41 -23.73
C GLY A 146 13.02 15.90 -22.91
N GLY A 147 14.03 16.76 -22.77
CA GLY A 147 15.16 16.50 -21.90
C GLY A 147 14.63 16.38 -20.48
N GLN A 148 15.15 15.39 -19.77
CA GLN A 148 14.92 15.18 -18.35
C GLN A 148 14.96 16.53 -17.61
N PRO A 149 13.88 16.90 -16.87
CA PRO A 149 13.85 18.13 -16.10
C PRO A 149 15.07 18.20 -15.18
N PRO A 150 15.69 19.38 -14.99
CA PRO A 150 16.88 19.53 -14.16
C PRO A 150 16.66 19.19 -12.67
N THR A 151 15.41 18.91 -12.26
CA THR A 151 15.00 18.46 -10.93
C THR A 151 14.77 16.95 -10.84
N SER A 152 14.89 16.19 -11.92
CA SER A 152 14.79 14.73 -11.87
C SER A 152 16.11 14.15 -11.37
N GLY A 153 16.18 13.90 -10.06
CA GLY A 153 17.35 13.32 -9.39
C GLY A 153 17.86 12.07 -10.09
N SER A 154 19.17 12.04 -10.34
CA SER A 154 19.91 10.96 -11.00
C SER A 154 20.07 9.69 -10.15
N LYS A 155 19.45 9.63 -8.96
CA LYS A 155 19.61 8.53 -7.98
C LYS A 155 18.48 7.51 -7.98
N LYS A 156 17.45 7.69 -8.82
CA LYS A 156 16.35 6.74 -8.86
C LYS A 156 16.77 5.37 -9.41
N GLY A 157 17.73 5.31 -10.33
CA GLY A 157 18.19 4.05 -10.93
C GLY A 157 18.81 3.04 -9.95
N ASP A 158 19.58 3.51 -8.95
CA ASP A 158 20.25 2.61 -7.98
C ASP A 158 19.29 2.08 -6.91
N LEU A 159 18.16 2.77 -6.68
CA LEU A 159 17.08 2.30 -5.79
C LEU A 159 16.15 1.28 -6.48
N PHE A 160 16.37 1.04 -7.78
CA PHE A 160 15.55 0.19 -8.65
C PHE A 160 16.35 -0.97 -9.26
N GLY A 161 17.36 -1.48 -8.53
CA GLY A 161 17.94 -2.79 -8.85
C GLY A 161 16.87 -3.88 -8.88
N ASP A 162 17.20 -5.01 -9.48
CA ASP A 162 16.32 -6.18 -9.52
C ASP A 162 15.87 -6.52 -8.10
N LEU A 163 14.55 -6.59 -7.90
CA LEU A 163 13.99 -6.90 -6.58
C LEU A 163 14.06 -8.40 -6.40
N TRP A 164 14.86 -8.84 -5.45
CA TRP A 164 14.97 -10.24 -5.11
C TRP A 164 14.41 -10.53 -3.73
N ILE A 165 14.01 -11.77 -3.50
CA ILE A 165 13.79 -12.28 -2.15
C ILE A 165 15.15 -12.26 -1.44
N ILE A 166 15.23 -11.57 -0.30
CA ILE A 166 16.47 -11.40 0.46
C ILE A 166 16.32 -11.84 1.91
N ALA A 167 17.44 -12.13 2.57
CA ALA A 167 17.48 -12.43 3.99
C ALA A 167 17.05 -11.19 4.82
N ARG A 168 16.04 -11.38 5.66
CA ARG A 168 15.49 -10.35 6.56
C ARG A 168 15.35 -10.89 7.98
N ASP A 169 15.28 -9.98 8.94
CA ASP A 169 14.81 -10.32 10.29
C ASP A 169 13.28 -10.39 10.36
N ASP A 170 12.76 -10.71 11.54
CA ASP A 170 11.32 -10.86 11.76
C ASP A 170 10.53 -9.57 11.48
N ASN A 171 11.14 -8.39 11.48
CA ASN A 171 10.48 -7.12 11.16
C ASN A 171 10.60 -6.73 9.68
N GLY A 172 11.24 -7.57 8.85
CA GLY A 172 11.48 -7.28 7.44
C GLY A 172 12.71 -6.41 7.19
N VAL A 173 13.54 -6.15 8.21
CA VAL A 173 14.80 -5.41 8.05
C VAL A 173 15.82 -6.32 7.36
N PRO A 174 16.46 -5.89 6.25
CA PRO A 174 17.44 -6.71 5.56
C PRO A 174 18.65 -7.02 6.45
N ILE A 175 19.06 -8.27 6.46
CA ILE A 175 20.31 -8.71 7.10
C ILE A 175 21.45 -8.44 6.12
N LEU A 176 22.24 -7.42 6.40
CA LEU A 176 23.36 -7.03 5.53
C LEU A 176 24.62 -7.86 5.82
N THR A 177 25.46 -8.07 4.80
CA THR A 177 26.82 -8.59 5.00
C THR A 177 27.69 -7.59 5.78
N PRO A 178 28.86 -7.99 6.31
CA PRO A 178 29.80 -7.04 6.93
C PRO A 178 30.23 -5.89 6.01
N GLU A 179 30.18 -6.11 4.70
CA GLU A 179 30.49 -5.14 3.65
C GLU A 179 29.29 -4.23 3.30
N GLY A 180 28.10 -4.52 3.84
CA GLY A 180 26.90 -3.71 3.67
C GLY A 180 25.98 -4.12 2.51
N TYR A 181 26.12 -5.35 1.98
CA TYR A 181 25.31 -5.84 0.88
C TYR A 181 24.06 -6.58 1.36
N VAL A 182 22.96 -6.47 0.61
CA VAL A 182 21.79 -7.33 0.79
C VAL A 182 22.11 -8.76 0.36
N GLN A 183 21.45 -9.75 0.95
CA GLN A 183 21.76 -11.16 0.73
C GLN A 183 20.56 -11.90 0.09
N PRO A 184 20.57 -12.14 -1.23
CA PRO A 184 19.50 -12.85 -1.93
C PRO A 184 19.39 -14.33 -1.53
N LEU A 185 18.17 -14.84 -1.61
CA LEU A 185 17.82 -16.22 -1.27
C LEU A 185 17.37 -17.03 -2.49
N ASP A 186 17.83 -18.27 -2.56
CA ASP A 186 17.35 -19.25 -3.53
C ASP A 186 15.96 -19.81 -3.16
N VAL A 187 15.38 -20.61 -4.06
CA VAL A 187 14.04 -21.22 -3.91
C VAL A 187 13.89 -22.10 -2.66
N ASP A 188 15.00 -22.57 -2.09
CA ASP A 188 15.03 -23.38 -0.88
C ASP A 188 15.32 -22.53 0.38
N GLY A 189 15.48 -21.21 0.24
CA GLY A 189 15.76 -20.27 1.31
C GLY A 189 17.24 -20.19 1.72
N ASN A 190 18.17 -20.67 0.89
CA ASN A 190 19.60 -20.57 1.15
C ASN A 190 20.20 -19.28 0.59
N LEU A 191 21.22 -18.76 1.25
CA LEU A 191 21.97 -17.60 0.79
C LEU A 191 22.70 -17.89 -0.52
N ILE A 192 22.54 -17.01 -1.50
CA ILE A 192 23.29 -17.03 -2.75
C ILE A 192 24.63 -16.32 -2.54
N ALA A 193 25.72 -16.92 -3.03
CA ALA A 193 27.05 -16.32 -2.91
C ALA A 193 27.12 -15.00 -3.71
N LEU A 194 27.78 -13.99 -3.13
CA LEU A 194 28.00 -12.68 -3.75
C LEU A 194 29.44 -12.53 -4.26
N ASP A 195 29.64 -11.71 -5.29
CA ASP A 195 30.95 -11.27 -5.76
C ASP A 195 31.52 -10.08 -4.93
N GLU A 196 32.65 -9.51 -5.36
CA GLU A 196 33.30 -8.40 -4.65
C GLU A 196 32.49 -7.10 -4.72
N GLU A 197 31.57 -6.98 -5.68
CA GLU A 197 30.70 -5.85 -5.90
C GLU A 197 29.33 -6.00 -5.21
N GLY A 198 29.04 -7.17 -4.63
CA GLY A 198 27.79 -7.46 -3.92
C GLY A 198 26.69 -8.03 -4.80
N HIS A 199 27.00 -8.49 -6.02
CA HIS A 199 26.04 -9.14 -6.92
C HIS A 199 26.07 -10.67 -6.76
N PRO A 200 24.94 -11.36 -6.96
CA PRO A 200 24.90 -12.82 -6.99
C PRO A 200 25.86 -13.40 -8.03
N VAL A 201 26.70 -14.35 -7.61
CA VAL A 201 27.61 -15.08 -8.50
C VAL A 201 26.83 -15.91 -9.53
N ASP A 202 25.64 -16.40 -9.14
CA ASP A 202 24.70 -17.08 -10.02
C ASP A 202 23.31 -16.44 -9.88
N GLU A 203 23.02 -15.49 -10.77
CA GLU A 203 21.72 -14.81 -10.85
C GLU A 203 20.56 -15.76 -11.20
N THR A 204 20.82 -16.94 -11.77
CA THR A 204 19.72 -17.87 -12.13
C THR A 204 19.06 -18.53 -10.92
N LEU A 205 19.69 -18.39 -9.75
CA LEU A 205 19.17 -18.88 -8.47
C LEU A 205 18.29 -17.86 -7.75
N THR A 206 18.34 -16.58 -8.14
CA THR A 206 17.56 -15.54 -7.47
C THR A 206 16.08 -15.69 -7.77
N GLN A 207 15.26 -15.15 -6.88
CA GLN A 207 13.81 -15.11 -7.03
C GLN A 207 13.37 -13.66 -7.08
N GLU A 208 12.75 -13.28 -8.19
CA GLU A 208 12.25 -11.91 -8.36
C GLU A 208 11.00 -11.66 -7.52
N VAL A 209 10.90 -10.45 -6.98
CA VAL A 209 9.73 -9.95 -6.26
C VAL A 209 8.86 -9.17 -7.24
N GLU A 210 7.66 -9.69 -7.47
CA GLU A 210 6.69 -9.14 -8.39
C GLU A 210 5.74 -8.19 -7.66
N LEU A 211 6.00 -6.87 -7.76
CA LEU A 211 5.14 -5.88 -7.11
C LEU A 211 3.78 -5.68 -7.80
N GLY A 212 3.59 -6.16 -9.03
CA GLY A 212 2.32 -6.02 -9.73
C GLY A 212 1.80 -4.58 -9.76
N ARG A 213 0.58 -4.35 -9.25
CA ARG A 213 -0.04 -3.02 -9.06
C ARG A 213 0.63 -2.14 -8.03
N LEU A 214 1.32 -2.72 -7.04
CA LEU A 214 2.08 -1.97 -6.03
C LEU A 214 3.30 -1.25 -6.63
N ASN A 215 3.70 -1.57 -7.88
CA ASN A 215 4.67 -0.75 -8.61
C ASN A 215 4.29 0.74 -8.68
N VAL A 216 3.02 1.09 -8.47
CA VAL A 216 2.58 2.48 -8.33
C VAL A 216 3.30 3.23 -7.20
N GLY A 217 3.81 2.55 -6.16
CA GLY A 217 4.60 3.19 -5.11
C GLY A 217 5.90 3.82 -5.61
N ARG A 218 6.35 3.48 -6.82
CA ARG A 218 7.50 4.09 -7.49
C ARG A 218 7.11 5.31 -8.35
N ALA A 219 5.81 5.52 -8.56
CA ALA A 219 5.30 6.63 -9.34
C ALA A 219 5.51 7.97 -8.62
N PRO A 220 5.38 9.11 -9.30
CA PRO A 220 5.38 10.42 -8.65
C PRO A 220 4.29 10.50 -7.58
N VAL A 221 4.58 11.19 -6.47
CA VAL A 221 3.67 11.37 -5.33
C VAL A 221 2.29 11.88 -5.70
N SER A 222 2.22 12.73 -6.73
CA SER A 222 0.96 13.31 -7.22
C SER A 222 -0.07 12.26 -7.68
N VAL A 223 0.37 11.04 -7.99
CA VAL A 223 -0.53 9.92 -8.31
C VAL A 223 -1.30 9.47 -7.08
N LEU A 224 -0.67 9.41 -5.91
CA LEU A 224 -1.30 9.03 -4.66
C LEU A 224 -2.02 10.22 -4.01
N ASP A 225 -1.47 11.44 -4.07
CA ASP A 225 -2.12 12.67 -3.56
C ASP A 225 -3.57 12.80 -4.03
N ARG A 226 -3.81 12.58 -5.33
CA ARG A 226 -5.15 12.72 -5.90
C ARG A 226 -6.15 11.71 -5.33
N ARG A 227 -5.68 10.51 -5.01
CA ARG A 227 -6.52 9.40 -4.49
C ARG A 227 -6.78 9.58 -3.01
N ALA A 228 -5.77 10.08 -2.32
CA ALA A 228 -5.86 10.62 -0.99
C ALA A 228 -6.97 11.69 -0.85
N ASP A 229 -6.99 12.71 -1.71
CA ASP A 229 -8.03 13.75 -1.67
C ASP A 229 -9.44 13.19 -1.92
N GLU A 230 -9.56 12.19 -2.80
CA GLU A 230 -10.82 11.46 -3.05
C GLU A 230 -11.29 10.74 -1.76
N VAL A 231 -10.39 10.03 -1.06
CA VAL A 231 -10.69 9.35 0.21
C VAL A 231 -11.13 10.34 1.29
N ILE A 232 -10.39 11.44 1.49
CA ILE A 232 -10.73 12.46 2.49
C ILE A 232 -12.12 13.02 2.25
N THR A 233 -12.45 13.29 0.98
CA THR A 233 -13.78 13.80 0.61
C THR A 233 -14.87 12.80 1.00
N LEU A 234 -14.68 11.52 0.64
CA LEU A 234 -15.66 10.48 0.94
C LEU A 234 -15.83 10.27 2.46
N LEU A 235 -14.74 10.28 3.23
CA LEU A 235 -14.80 10.08 4.68
C LEU A 235 -15.49 11.24 5.40
N ASN A 236 -15.22 12.48 5.00
CA ASN A 236 -15.88 13.66 5.59
C ASN A 236 -17.37 13.78 5.23
N GLU A 237 -17.80 13.16 4.12
CA GLU A 237 -19.21 13.12 3.71
C GLU A 237 -19.97 11.90 4.26
N ALA A 238 -19.25 10.90 4.78
CA ALA A 238 -19.85 9.68 5.29
C ALA A 238 -20.74 9.94 6.51
N THR A 239 -21.91 9.33 6.52
CA THR A 239 -22.87 9.40 7.66
C THR A 239 -22.82 8.17 8.55
N ASP A 240 -22.26 7.08 8.05
CA ASP A 240 -22.00 5.84 8.77
C ASP A 240 -20.77 5.15 8.16
N LEU A 241 -20.10 4.32 8.98
CA LEU A 241 -18.90 3.60 8.59
C LEU A 241 -18.95 2.18 9.13
N LYS A 242 -18.63 1.21 8.27
CA LYS A 242 -18.43 -0.20 8.66
C LYS A 242 -17.31 -0.82 7.83
N LEU A 243 -16.95 -2.05 8.18
CA LEU A 243 -16.01 -2.85 7.38
C LEU A 243 -16.76 -3.91 6.57
N ASP A 244 -16.25 -4.21 5.37
CA ASP A 244 -16.62 -5.44 4.67
C ASP A 244 -15.91 -6.65 5.27
N ALA A 245 -16.22 -7.86 4.80
CA ALA A 245 -15.64 -9.08 5.36
C ALA A 245 -14.11 -9.13 5.23
N SER A 246 -13.55 -8.52 4.17
CA SER A 246 -12.10 -8.38 3.95
C SER A 246 -11.45 -7.25 4.76
N GLY A 247 -12.24 -6.45 5.48
CA GLY A 247 -11.77 -5.35 6.31
C GLY A 247 -11.70 -3.99 5.62
N ARG A 248 -12.22 -3.83 4.39
CA ARG A 248 -12.23 -2.53 3.70
C ARG A 248 -13.35 -1.64 4.22
N LEU A 249 -13.15 -0.33 4.17
CA LEU A 249 -14.16 0.65 4.58
C LEU A 249 -15.36 0.64 3.63
N VAL A 250 -16.55 0.56 4.22
CA VAL A 250 -17.84 0.76 3.58
C VAL A 250 -18.48 1.98 4.22
N LEU A 251 -18.71 3.00 3.41
CA LEU A 251 -19.22 4.31 3.81
C LEU A 251 -20.67 4.44 3.41
N THR A 252 -21.52 4.99 4.27
CA THR A 252 -22.89 5.37 3.88
C THR A 252 -22.91 6.84 3.47
N LEU A 253 -23.09 7.08 2.17
CA LEU A 253 -23.18 8.40 1.55
C LEU A 253 -24.59 8.60 1.01
N ASP A 254 -25.27 9.66 1.44
CA ASP A 254 -26.66 9.95 1.04
C ASP A 254 -27.62 8.75 1.23
N GLY A 255 -27.37 7.92 2.25
CA GLY A 255 -28.15 6.71 2.55
C GLY A 255 -27.85 5.51 1.64
N ILE A 256 -26.77 5.56 0.85
CA ILE A 256 -26.30 4.48 -0.02
C ILE A 256 -24.93 4.01 0.48
N ASP A 257 -24.76 2.70 0.64
CA ASP A 257 -23.48 2.11 1.00
C ASP A 257 -22.54 2.06 -0.20
N LYS A 258 -21.33 2.58 -0.03
CA LYS A 258 -20.24 2.57 -1.00
C LYS A 258 -18.97 2.05 -0.35
N THR A 259 -18.42 0.97 -0.88
CA THR A 259 -17.12 0.45 -0.47
C THR A 259 -15.99 1.26 -1.12
N ILE A 260 -14.93 1.54 -0.39
CA ILE A 260 -13.68 2.05 -0.97
C ILE A 260 -13.03 0.90 -1.74
N ASP A 261 -13.29 0.85 -3.05
CA ASP A 261 -12.93 -0.26 -3.92
C ASP A 261 -11.69 0.01 -4.78
N SER A 262 -11.27 1.26 -4.89
CA SER A 262 -10.08 1.67 -5.65
C SER A 262 -8.81 1.23 -4.93
N PRO A 263 -7.92 0.51 -5.61
CA PRO A 263 -6.70 0.02 -4.95
C PRO A 263 -5.70 1.11 -4.61
N LEU A 264 -5.75 2.26 -5.31
CA LEU A 264 -4.95 3.42 -4.91
C LEU A 264 -5.54 4.19 -3.74
N GLU A 265 -6.87 4.19 -3.58
CA GLU A 265 -7.51 4.79 -2.39
C GLU A 265 -7.16 3.97 -1.15
N ASN A 266 -7.24 2.64 -1.26
CA ASN A 266 -6.81 1.74 -0.18
C ASN A 266 -5.31 1.90 0.12
N LEU A 267 -4.45 1.95 -0.90
CA LEU A 267 -3.02 2.20 -0.69
C LEU A 267 -2.76 3.55 0.01
N ALA A 268 -3.56 4.57 -0.29
CA ALA A 268 -3.40 5.87 0.36
C ALA A 268 -3.74 5.83 1.86
N ILE A 269 -4.78 5.10 2.24
CA ILE A 269 -5.13 4.86 3.65
C ILE A 269 -4.03 4.05 4.34
N TYR A 270 -3.52 3.00 3.68
CA TYR A 270 -2.42 2.19 4.20
C TYR A 270 -1.21 3.06 4.56
N VAL A 271 -0.77 3.93 3.65
CA VAL A 271 0.38 4.81 3.88
C VAL A 271 0.13 5.77 5.04
N ALA A 272 -1.07 6.33 5.13
CA ALA A 272 -1.43 7.28 6.17
C ALA A 272 -1.36 6.67 7.58
N LEU A 273 -2.02 5.52 7.75
CA LEU A 273 -2.01 4.81 9.03
C LEU A 273 -0.60 4.35 9.40
N MET A 274 0.16 3.81 8.45
CA MET A 274 1.49 3.28 8.72
C MET A 274 2.56 4.35 8.95
N THR A 275 2.32 5.59 8.51
CA THR A 275 3.28 6.70 8.65
C THR A 275 2.91 7.61 9.82
N ASP A 276 1.65 8.01 9.90
CA ASP A 276 1.20 9.05 10.81
C ASP A 276 0.27 8.53 11.92
N GLY A 277 -0.24 7.29 11.79
CA GLY A 277 -1.28 6.76 12.70
C GLY A 277 -2.58 7.56 12.63
N THR A 278 -2.87 8.15 11.47
CA THR A 278 -4.08 8.92 11.23
C THR A 278 -4.32 9.07 9.73
N ILE A 279 -5.53 9.48 9.35
CA ILE A 279 -5.90 9.91 8.00
C ILE A 279 -6.00 11.45 8.01
N PRO A 280 -4.92 12.17 7.67
CA PRO A 280 -4.89 13.62 7.72
C PRO A 280 -5.92 14.27 6.79
N GLY A 281 -6.61 15.27 7.33
CA GLY A 281 -7.73 15.95 6.66
C GLY A 281 -9.10 15.35 6.97
N VAL A 282 -9.16 14.31 7.80
CA VAL A 282 -10.40 13.79 8.38
C VAL A 282 -10.33 14.03 9.89
N ASP A 283 -11.18 14.94 10.38
CA ASP A 283 -11.16 15.35 11.80
C ASP A 283 -12.08 14.48 12.68
N ASP A 284 -13.07 13.82 12.08
CA ASP A 284 -14.10 13.03 12.76
C ASP A 284 -14.59 11.92 11.82
N LEU A 285 -14.83 10.73 12.38
CA LEU A 285 -15.43 9.61 11.67
C LEU A 285 -16.78 9.25 12.31
N PRO A 286 -17.76 8.73 11.54
CA PRO A 286 -19.03 8.33 12.10
C PRO A 286 -18.87 7.27 13.22
N GLY A 287 -19.38 7.59 14.40
CA GLY A 287 -19.34 6.70 15.57
C GLY A 287 -18.10 6.92 16.42
N THR A 288 -17.63 5.85 17.09
CA THR A 288 -16.36 5.87 17.85
C THR A 288 -15.49 4.65 17.58
N ALA A 289 -15.93 3.76 16.69
CA ALA A 289 -15.29 2.46 16.48
C ALA A 289 -13.99 2.58 15.67
N TYR A 290 -13.81 3.68 14.94
CA TYR A 290 -12.69 3.91 14.02
C TYR A 290 -11.92 5.19 14.36
N ASP A 291 -12.12 5.76 15.55
CA ASP A 291 -11.48 7.02 15.97
C ASP A 291 -9.96 6.90 15.99
N PHE A 292 -9.42 5.70 16.24
CA PHE A 292 -7.98 5.41 16.16
C PHE A 292 -7.41 5.80 14.79
N MET A 293 -8.18 5.68 13.70
CA MET A 293 -7.74 6.04 12.35
C MET A 293 -7.60 7.55 12.13
N VAL A 294 -8.04 8.40 13.07
CA VAL A 294 -8.00 9.86 12.97
C VAL A 294 -7.43 10.55 14.21
N ASP A 295 -6.88 9.81 15.18
CA ASP A 295 -6.46 10.37 16.46
C ASP A 295 -5.01 10.93 16.48
N GLY A 296 -4.23 10.66 15.44
CA GLY A 296 -2.86 11.16 15.29
C GLY A 296 -1.82 10.35 16.05
N THR A 297 -2.15 9.14 16.49
CA THR A 297 -1.28 8.27 17.27
C THR A 297 -1.14 6.93 16.58
N TYR A 298 0.06 6.60 16.12
CA TYR A 298 0.33 5.25 15.60
C TYR A 298 0.27 4.20 16.72
N THR A 299 -0.68 3.27 16.59
CA THR A 299 -0.92 2.17 17.53
C THR A 299 -0.97 0.81 16.83
N SER A 300 -1.12 -0.26 17.63
CA SER A 300 -1.39 -1.60 17.11
C SER A 300 -2.73 -1.70 16.39
N GLU A 301 -3.69 -0.81 16.66
CA GLU A 301 -4.99 -0.78 15.98
C GLU A 301 -4.83 -0.27 14.55
N ASP A 302 -3.99 0.75 14.33
CA ASP A 302 -3.62 1.25 13.01
C ASP A 302 -2.91 0.19 12.17
N LEU A 303 -1.95 -0.50 12.79
CA LEU A 303 -1.25 -1.61 12.15
C LEU A 303 -2.22 -2.75 11.81
N ALA A 304 -3.15 -3.09 12.69
CA ALA A 304 -4.15 -4.12 12.42
C ALA A 304 -5.12 -3.73 11.28
N ALA A 305 -5.55 -2.47 11.25
CA ALA A 305 -6.43 -1.97 10.18
C ALA A 305 -5.71 -1.87 8.83
N SER A 306 -4.42 -1.53 8.82
CA SER A 306 -3.61 -1.36 7.60
C SER A 306 -3.54 -2.63 6.74
N VAL A 307 -3.65 -3.81 7.36
CA VAL A 307 -3.70 -5.13 6.69
C VAL A 307 -4.69 -5.15 5.53
N ALA A 308 -5.93 -4.76 5.77
CA ALA A 308 -7.00 -4.82 4.78
C ALA A 308 -6.78 -3.82 3.63
N PHE A 309 -6.21 -2.66 3.95
CA PHE A 309 -5.90 -1.63 2.97
C PHE A 309 -4.76 -2.05 2.03
N LEU A 310 -3.72 -2.70 2.56
CA LEU A 310 -2.67 -3.27 1.72
C LEU A 310 -3.20 -4.43 0.86
N ALA A 311 -4.00 -5.32 1.45
CA ALA A 311 -4.63 -6.44 0.76
C ALA A 311 -5.50 -5.99 -0.43
N ALA A 312 -6.22 -4.87 -0.28
CA ALA A 312 -7.02 -4.27 -1.33
C ALA A 312 -6.19 -3.54 -2.40
N ALA A 313 -4.99 -3.07 -2.05
CA ALA A 313 -4.08 -2.37 -2.94
C ALA A 313 -3.32 -3.31 -3.90
N THR A 314 -2.96 -4.51 -3.45
CA THR A 314 -2.13 -5.46 -4.21
C THR A 314 -2.90 -6.16 -5.36
N ASP A 315 -2.18 -7.00 -6.09
CA ASP A 315 -2.70 -7.82 -7.18
C ASP A 315 -3.65 -8.90 -6.69
N LYS A 316 -4.66 -9.19 -7.52
CA LYS A 316 -5.62 -10.28 -7.25
C LYS A 316 -4.98 -11.66 -7.29
N THR A 317 -3.87 -11.79 -8.00
CA THR A 317 -3.24 -13.09 -8.29
C THR A 317 -1.74 -13.00 -8.06
N GLY A 318 -1.10 -14.15 -7.89
CA GLY A 318 0.34 -14.22 -7.62
C GLY A 318 0.64 -14.52 -6.15
N VAL A 319 1.90 -14.82 -5.89
CA VAL A 319 2.42 -15.09 -4.54
C VAL A 319 2.65 -13.76 -3.86
N PHE A 320 1.97 -13.53 -2.74
CA PHE A 320 2.16 -12.35 -1.92
C PHE A 320 3.21 -12.67 -0.85
N THR A 321 4.31 -11.91 -0.81
CA THR A 321 5.48 -12.22 0.04
C THR A 321 5.77 -11.09 1.02
N SER A 322 6.48 -11.40 2.11
CA SER A 322 6.95 -10.37 3.04
C SER A 322 7.94 -9.40 2.39
N ASP A 323 8.75 -9.85 1.43
CA ASP A 323 9.59 -8.97 0.62
C ASP A 323 8.78 -7.93 -0.16
N GLU A 324 7.64 -8.29 -0.74
CA GLU A 324 6.75 -7.35 -1.44
C GLU A 324 6.33 -6.21 -0.50
N ILE A 325 5.94 -6.54 0.75
CA ILE A 325 5.56 -5.56 1.77
C ILE A 325 6.75 -4.70 2.21
N ALA A 326 7.91 -5.33 2.47
CA ALA A 326 9.10 -4.61 2.91
C ALA A 326 9.58 -3.62 1.83
N TYR A 327 9.53 -4.03 0.55
CA TYR A 327 9.88 -3.17 -0.57
C TYR A 327 8.86 -2.05 -0.78
N ILE A 328 7.55 -2.34 -0.76
CA ILE A 328 6.56 -1.28 -0.95
C ILE A 328 6.62 -0.25 0.19
N ASN A 329 6.86 -0.68 1.43
CA ASN A 329 7.08 0.24 2.54
C ASN A 329 8.31 1.12 2.32
N ALA A 330 9.41 0.56 1.85
CA ALA A 330 10.61 1.34 1.54
C ALA A 330 10.38 2.33 0.38
N PHE A 331 9.68 1.92 -0.68
CA PHE A 331 9.39 2.82 -1.82
C PHE A 331 8.42 3.93 -1.46
N LEU A 332 7.45 3.63 -0.61
CA LEU A 332 6.52 4.58 -0.03
C LEU A 332 7.10 5.25 1.21
N GLY A 333 8.41 5.17 1.46
CA GLY A 333 9.13 5.82 2.56
C GLY A 333 8.53 5.64 3.97
N ILE A 334 7.76 4.58 4.19
CA ILE A 334 7.13 4.26 5.47
C ILE A 334 8.20 3.84 6.48
N ASN A 335 8.40 4.68 7.49
CA ASN A 335 9.34 4.47 8.60
C ASN A 335 10.69 3.91 8.10
N THR A 336 11.37 4.65 7.24
CA THR A 336 12.60 4.19 6.57
C THR A 336 13.87 4.68 7.26
N THR A 337 14.93 3.90 7.11
CA THR A 337 16.29 4.29 7.45
C THR A 337 17.25 3.88 6.32
N THR A 338 18.44 4.46 6.32
CA THR A 338 19.50 4.15 5.35
C THR A 338 20.74 3.66 6.07
N ASP A 339 21.25 2.49 5.68
CA ASP A 339 22.56 1.98 6.07
C ASP A 339 23.42 1.77 4.82
N GLY A 340 24.56 2.44 4.76
CA GLY A 340 25.38 2.53 3.54
C GLY A 340 24.57 3.07 2.35
N ASN A 341 24.36 2.20 1.35
CA ASN A 341 23.57 2.50 0.14
C ASN A 341 22.18 1.87 0.15
N VAL A 342 21.80 1.17 1.22
CA VAL A 342 20.53 0.43 1.31
C VAL A 342 19.55 1.23 2.14
N THR A 343 18.38 1.51 1.57
CA THR A 343 17.25 2.12 2.29
C THR A 343 16.17 1.07 2.49
N TYR A 344 15.69 0.93 3.72
CA TYR A 344 14.69 -0.08 4.10
C TYR A 344 13.75 0.45 5.18
N SER A 345 12.57 -0.18 5.28
CA SER A 345 11.58 0.12 6.32
C SER A 345 11.94 -0.58 7.63
N VAL A 346 11.69 0.08 8.76
CA VAL A 346 11.93 -0.39 10.14
C VAL A 346 10.65 -0.40 10.96
N VAL A 347 9.51 -0.70 10.32
CA VAL A 347 8.24 -0.94 11.03
C VAL A 347 8.42 -2.09 12.03
N ASP A 348 7.90 -1.90 13.24
CA ASP A 348 7.95 -2.89 14.31
C ASP A 348 6.69 -3.75 14.31
N TYR A 349 6.83 -5.02 13.94
CA TYR A 349 5.74 -6.00 13.94
C TYR A 349 5.73 -6.88 15.20
N SER A 350 6.61 -6.64 16.17
CA SER A 350 6.77 -7.50 17.34
C SER A 350 5.51 -7.62 18.21
N ALA A 351 4.64 -6.61 18.17
CA ALA A 351 3.35 -6.60 18.87
C ALA A 351 2.17 -7.08 18.01
N PHE A 352 2.38 -7.34 16.72
CA PHE A 352 1.34 -7.80 15.81
C PHE A 352 1.05 -9.28 16.02
N SER A 353 -0.23 -9.66 16.00
CA SER A 353 -0.65 -11.06 16.08
C SER A 353 -1.84 -11.28 15.17
N TYR A 354 -1.85 -12.41 14.49
CA TYR A 354 -2.93 -12.80 13.61
C TYR A 354 -3.40 -14.21 13.91
N ASP A 355 -4.71 -14.37 14.00
CA ASP A 355 -5.38 -15.68 13.99
C ASP A 355 -6.56 -15.63 13.02
N ARG A 356 -6.55 -16.56 12.06
CA ARG A 356 -7.54 -16.62 10.98
C ARG A 356 -8.93 -16.95 11.50
N GLU A 357 -9.05 -17.87 12.45
CA GLU A 357 -10.34 -18.28 12.99
C GLU A 357 -10.94 -17.15 13.83
N ASP A 358 -10.13 -16.48 14.65
CA ASP A 358 -10.57 -15.29 15.38
C ASP A 358 -11.00 -14.16 14.43
N THR A 359 -10.33 -14.02 13.27
CA THR A 359 -10.62 -12.94 12.30
C THR A 359 -11.86 -13.22 11.44
N PHE A 360 -12.08 -14.47 11.04
CA PHE A 360 -13.07 -14.83 10.01
C PHE A 360 -14.13 -15.84 10.48
N GLY A 361 -13.98 -16.43 11.67
CA GLY A 361 -14.84 -17.51 12.17
C GLY A 361 -16.31 -17.14 12.26
N ASP A 362 -16.61 -15.90 12.65
CA ASP A 362 -17.99 -15.39 12.76
C ASP A 362 -18.43 -14.54 11.55
N LYS A 363 -17.56 -14.36 10.54
CA LYS A 363 -17.87 -13.50 9.39
C LYS A 363 -18.66 -14.26 8.34
N THR A 364 -19.81 -13.69 7.94
CA THR A 364 -20.60 -14.18 6.81
C THR A 364 -20.61 -13.17 5.66
N VAL A 365 -20.75 -13.68 4.45
CA VAL A 365 -20.93 -12.89 3.22
C VAL A 365 -22.02 -13.49 2.36
N VAL A 366 -22.72 -12.64 1.60
CA VAL A 366 -23.68 -13.11 0.59
C VAL A 366 -22.99 -13.11 -0.76
N VAL A 367 -22.91 -14.28 -1.39
CA VAL A 367 -22.29 -14.48 -2.70
C VAL A 367 -23.24 -15.16 -3.67
N LEU A 368 -23.01 -15.00 -4.96
CA LEU A 368 -23.81 -15.60 -6.01
C LEU A 368 -23.27 -17.00 -6.37
N LEU A 369 -24.00 -18.05 -6.01
CA LEU A 369 -23.59 -19.44 -6.27
C LEU A 369 -24.45 -20.09 -7.36
N GLU A 370 -23.79 -20.81 -8.27
CA GLU A 370 -24.45 -21.66 -9.26
C GLU A 370 -25.06 -22.90 -8.60
N GLN A 371 -26.34 -23.14 -8.86
CA GLN A 371 -27.11 -24.27 -8.39
C GLN A 371 -26.99 -25.45 -9.36
N THR A 372 -27.40 -26.65 -8.94
CA THR A 372 -27.36 -27.86 -9.78
C THR A 372 -28.19 -27.77 -11.06
N ASP A 373 -29.14 -26.85 -11.11
CA ASP A 373 -29.99 -26.59 -12.28
C ASP A 373 -29.41 -25.49 -13.21
N GLY A 374 -28.22 -24.96 -12.91
CA GLY A 374 -27.55 -23.90 -13.65
C GLY A 374 -28.06 -22.49 -13.33
N SER A 375 -28.97 -22.33 -12.35
CA SER A 375 -29.39 -21.02 -11.86
C SER A 375 -28.37 -20.43 -10.87
N PHE A 376 -28.36 -19.11 -10.72
CA PHE A 376 -27.47 -18.41 -9.78
C PHE A 376 -28.30 -17.80 -8.65
N VAL A 377 -27.96 -18.12 -7.40
CA VAL A 377 -28.74 -17.71 -6.22
C VAL A 377 -27.85 -17.03 -5.18
N PRO A 378 -28.22 -15.83 -4.70
CA PRO A 378 -27.56 -15.21 -3.55
C PRO A 378 -27.66 -16.12 -2.32
N THR A 379 -26.50 -16.51 -1.80
CA THR A 379 -26.38 -17.45 -0.69
C THR A 379 -25.47 -16.85 0.37
N GLU A 380 -25.94 -16.83 1.61
CA GLU A 380 -25.11 -16.48 2.76
C GLU A 380 -24.19 -17.65 3.11
N ILE A 381 -22.89 -17.37 3.20
CA ILE A 381 -21.85 -18.36 3.52
C ILE A 381 -20.99 -17.84 4.68
N ASN A 382 -20.41 -18.76 5.45
CA ASN A 382 -19.36 -18.43 6.40
C ASN A 382 -18.01 -18.34 5.69
N VAL A 383 -17.26 -17.27 5.94
CA VAL A 383 -15.97 -16.98 5.30
C VAL A 383 -14.93 -18.03 5.67
N TYR A 384 -14.76 -18.34 6.95
CA TYR A 384 -13.78 -19.31 7.44
C TYR A 384 -14.04 -20.72 6.90
N GLU A 385 -15.29 -21.17 6.95
CA GLU A 385 -15.66 -22.50 6.46
C GLU A 385 -15.52 -22.62 4.94
N THR A 386 -15.98 -21.63 4.19
CA THR A 386 -16.10 -21.75 2.72
C THR A 386 -14.81 -21.42 1.99
N ILE A 387 -14.14 -20.33 2.38
CA ILE A 387 -12.94 -19.84 1.68
C ILE A 387 -11.70 -20.59 2.18
N PHE A 388 -11.60 -20.80 3.49
CA PHE A 388 -10.44 -21.43 4.11
C PHE A 388 -10.64 -22.91 4.47
N GLY A 389 -11.83 -23.46 4.27
CA GLY A 389 -12.10 -24.88 4.57
C GLY A 389 -11.99 -25.21 6.06
N SER A 390 -12.22 -24.23 6.94
CA SER A 390 -11.96 -24.33 8.39
C SER A 390 -10.51 -24.73 8.73
N VAL A 391 -9.54 -24.36 7.86
CA VAL A 391 -8.12 -24.59 8.12
C VAL A 391 -7.57 -23.42 8.94
N PRO A 392 -7.16 -23.66 10.20
CA PRO A 392 -6.60 -22.60 11.04
C PRO A 392 -5.24 -22.18 10.50
N ALA A 393 -4.92 -20.89 10.66
CA ALA A 393 -3.59 -20.35 10.50
C ALA A 393 -3.42 -19.18 11.48
N SER A 394 -2.27 -19.12 12.11
CA SER A 394 -1.91 -18.04 13.02
C SER A 394 -0.41 -17.86 13.07
N ASP A 395 -0.01 -16.61 13.28
CA ASP A 395 1.38 -16.22 13.46
C ASP A 395 1.43 -14.89 14.22
N ALA A 396 2.58 -14.54 14.80
CA ALA A 396 2.73 -13.33 15.60
C ALA A 396 4.18 -12.84 15.67
N GLY A 397 4.32 -11.54 15.93
CA GLY A 397 5.59 -10.88 16.22
C GLY A 397 6.49 -10.67 15.01
N SER A 398 5.97 -10.81 13.80
CA SER A 398 6.75 -10.78 12.56
C SER A 398 5.99 -10.11 11.40
N LEU A 399 6.75 -9.66 10.40
CA LEU A 399 6.24 -9.25 9.11
C LEU A 399 5.54 -10.40 8.40
N ASP A 400 6.00 -11.64 8.56
CA ASP A 400 5.34 -12.82 7.98
C ASP A 400 3.92 -13.00 8.55
N ALA A 401 3.70 -12.72 9.84
CA ALA A 401 2.37 -12.71 10.43
C ALA A 401 1.46 -11.64 9.80
N PHE A 402 2.02 -10.45 9.56
CA PHE A 402 1.32 -9.37 8.86
C PHE A 402 1.02 -9.73 7.39
N THR A 403 1.97 -10.37 6.69
CA THR A 403 1.80 -10.88 5.33
C THR A 403 0.70 -11.94 5.27
N LEU A 404 0.67 -12.88 6.21
CA LEU A 404 -0.38 -13.89 6.30
C LEU A 404 -1.76 -13.24 6.45
N ALA A 405 -1.89 -12.27 7.36
CA ALA A 405 -3.15 -11.55 7.58
C ALA A 405 -3.63 -10.81 6.30
N ALA A 406 -2.69 -10.19 5.60
CA ALA A 406 -2.98 -9.45 4.37
C ALA A 406 -3.30 -10.38 3.20
N ASP A 407 -2.61 -11.52 3.05
CA ASP A 407 -2.90 -12.51 2.02
C ASP A 407 -4.27 -13.19 2.22
N ASP A 408 -4.63 -13.48 3.48
CA ASP A 408 -5.95 -14.02 3.81
C ASP A 408 -7.05 -12.99 3.52
N SER A 409 -6.86 -11.73 3.91
CA SER A 409 -7.79 -10.64 3.60
C SER A 409 -7.95 -10.44 2.09
N ARG A 410 -6.85 -10.54 1.33
CA ARG A 410 -6.81 -10.50 -0.14
C ARG A 410 -7.55 -11.68 -0.75
N THR A 411 -7.40 -12.87 -0.19
CA THR A 411 -8.11 -14.09 -0.62
C THR A 411 -9.62 -13.96 -0.44
N VAL A 412 -10.06 -13.45 0.71
CA VAL A 412 -11.50 -13.16 0.96
C VAL A 412 -12.01 -12.12 -0.03
N LEU A 413 -11.28 -11.03 -0.23
CA LEU A 413 -11.64 -9.98 -1.17
C LEU A 413 -11.83 -10.52 -2.60
N ASN A 414 -10.87 -11.29 -3.09
CA ASN A 414 -10.92 -11.87 -4.43
C ASN A 414 -12.11 -12.83 -4.59
N PHE A 415 -12.38 -13.65 -3.57
CA PHE A 415 -13.53 -14.54 -3.58
C PHE A 415 -14.84 -13.76 -3.66
N VAL A 416 -15.02 -12.73 -2.82
CA VAL A 416 -16.25 -11.92 -2.80
C VAL A 416 -16.45 -11.21 -4.14
N HIS A 417 -15.38 -10.71 -4.78
CA HIS A 417 -15.48 -10.08 -6.10
C HIS A 417 -15.81 -11.08 -7.21
N GLU A 418 -15.26 -12.29 -7.16
CA GLU A 418 -15.53 -13.33 -8.18
C GLU A 418 -16.99 -13.78 -8.15
N TYR A 419 -17.59 -13.85 -6.95
CA TYR A 419 -18.96 -14.28 -6.74
C TYR A 419 -19.89 -13.14 -6.31
N GLU A 420 -19.61 -11.91 -6.74
CA GLU A 420 -20.40 -10.74 -6.37
C GLU A 420 -21.85 -10.87 -6.85
N VAL A 421 -22.81 -10.47 -6.01
CA VAL A 421 -24.23 -10.45 -6.39
C VAL A 421 -24.47 -9.23 -7.28
N PRO A 422 -24.89 -9.40 -8.55
CA PRO A 422 -25.13 -8.27 -9.43
C PRO A 422 -26.22 -7.38 -8.86
N VAL A 423 -25.94 -6.07 -8.77
CA VAL A 423 -26.97 -5.09 -8.47
C VAL A 423 -27.89 -5.02 -9.67
N LEU A 424 -29.02 -5.71 -9.61
CA LEU A 424 -30.09 -5.55 -10.58
C LEU A 424 -30.66 -4.15 -10.37
N ASN A 425 -30.31 -3.20 -11.23
CA ASN A 425 -31.00 -1.93 -11.32
C ASN A 425 -32.48 -2.23 -11.59
N ALA A 426 -33.32 -2.08 -10.56
CA ALA A 426 -34.76 -2.17 -10.69
C ALA A 426 -35.28 -0.92 -11.43
N SER A 427 -35.03 -0.82 -12.75
CA SER A 427 -35.77 0.01 -13.70
C SER A 427 -35.18 -0.06 -15.12
N GLN A 428 -35.83 -0.84 -15.98
CA GLN A 428 -36.42 -0.32 -17.23
C GLN A 428 -37.79 -0.94 -17.46
#